data_AF-Q849G4-F1
#
_entry.id   AF-Q849G4-F1
#
_cell.length_a   1.000
_cell.length_b   1.000
_cell.length_c   1.000
_cell.angle_alpha   90.00
_cell.angle_beta   90.00
_cell.angle_gamma   90.00
#
_symmetry.space_group_name_H-M   'P 1'
#
loop_
_entity.id
_entity.type
_entity.pdbx_description
1 polymer ?
#
loop_
_entity_poly.entity_id
_entity_poly.type
_entity_poly.pdbx_seq_one_letter_code
_entity_poly.pdbx_strand_id
1 'polypeptide(L)'
;MRPSRRTGGRDPITFAAAIDNLVAERAWEAPAAAGSVIDRWADIAPELVGKVNPVHYEPATRQLDLLPVSPAYATQLRLLGQQLITRINTKSGQETVKELRVLAPGNTASAPADTGTDGEGSPNAKAPVKTREMACDGYRRALAAHQTVRPDRHVDPAIQEAIESQTRALRELSQRAFPDLASGDQPSPIEAARVQPRRDAAASRATALRRARAERAQKADGQSAAAQPPAVQRTA
;
A
#
# COMPACT_ATOMS: atom_id res chain seq x y z
N MET A 1 -47.99 8.36 11.81
CA MET A 1 -47.07 7.47 12.57
C MET A 1 -45.64 7.90 12.24
N ARG A 2 -45.01 8.74 13.08
CA ARG A 2 -43.61 9.18 12.91
C ARG A 2 -42.72 8.24 13.72
N PRO A 3 -41.65 7.63 13.16
CA PRO A 3 -40.72 6.86 13.97
C PRO A 3 -39.93 7.80 14.88
N SER A 4 -40.13 7.63 16.19
CA SER A 4 -39.29 8.19 17.24
C SER A 4 -37.88 7.62 17.08
N ARG A 5 -36.92 8.44 16.63
CA ARG A 5 -35.50 8.10 16.73
C ARG A 5 -35.13 8.21 18.20
N ARG A 6 -34.92 7.05 18.82
CA ARG A 6 -34.36 6.91 20.15
C ARG A 6 -33.00 7.61 20.18
N THR A 7 -32.94 8.81 20.75
CA THR A 7 -31.69 9.44 21.20
C THR A 7 -31.21 8.63 22.41
N GLY A 8 -30.55 7.50 22.14
CA GLY A 8 -29.83 6.77 23.17
C GLY A 8 -28.68 7.64 23.64
N GLY A 9 -28.48 7.75 24.96
CA GLY A 9 -27.31 8.39 25.59
C GLY A 9 -26.01 7.61 25.33
N ARG A 10 -25.74 7.33 24.05
CA ARG A 10 -24.71 6.45 23.53
C ARG A 10 -24.16 6.99 22.21
N ASP A 11 -24.18 8.32 22.04
CA ASP A 11 -23.39 8.91 20.97
C ASP A 11 -21.92 8.86 21.43
N PRO A 12 -21.07 8.05 20.78
CA PRO A 12 -19.65 8.10 21.06
C PRO A 12 -19.21 9.53 20.77
N ILE A 13 -18.50 10.17 21.72
CA ILE A 13 -17.82 11.44 21.44
C ILE A 13 -17.04 11.23 20.14
N THR A 14 -17.37 12.04 19.13
CA THR A 14 -16.66 11.97 17.85
C THR A 14 -15.22 12.33 18.14
N PHE A 15 -14.24 11.60 17.60
CA PHE A 15 -12.85 11.89 17.95
C PHE A 15 -12.41 13.29 17.50
N ALA A 16 -13.11 13.92 16.55
CA ALA A 16 -12.98 15.35 16.27
C ALA A 16 -13.44 16.21 17.47
N ALA A 17 -14.64 15.97 18.02
CA ALA A 17 -15.09 16.65 19.23
C ALA A 17 -14.22 16.34 20.45
N ALA A 18 -13.62 15.15 20.51
CA ALA A 18 -12.64 14.80 21.55
C ALA A 18 -11.33 15.62 21.38
N ILE A 19 -10.91 15.85 20.13
CA ILE A 19 -9.81 16.75 19.81
C ILE A 19 -10.15 18.18 20.23
N ASP A 20 -11.31 18.68 19.81
CA ASP A 20 -11.78 20.04 20.08
C ASP A 20 -11.95 20.30 21.57
N ASN A 21 -12.49 19.35 22.33
CA ASN A 21 -12.63 19.47 23.79
C ASN A 21 -11.27 19.64 24.48
N LEU A 22 -10.20 18.94 24.06
CA LEU A 22 -8.88 19.20 24.66
C LEU A 22 -8.28 20.53 24.23
N VAL A 23 -8.56 20.99 23.00
CA VAL A 23 -8.11 22.32 22.55
C VAL A 23 -8.79 23.39 23.40
N ALA A 24 -10.07 23.22 23.72
CA ALA A 24 -10.84 24.10 24.60
C ALA A 24 -10.39 24.02 26.08
N GLU A 25 -9.96 22.86 26.56
CA GLU A 25 -9.67 22.64 27.98
C GLU A 25 -8.31 23.16 28.49
N ARG A 26 -7.32 23.51 27.64
CA ARG A 26 -5.97 23.76 28.19
C ARG A 26 -5.01 24.63 27.38
N ALA A 27 -5.18 25.94 27.49
CA ALA A 27 -4.16 26.96 27.22
C ALA A 27 -3.14 27.15 28.39
N TRP A 28 -2.87 26.13 29.22
CA TRP A 28 -2.16 26.33 30.50
C TRP A 28 -1.11 25.24 30.84
N GLU A 29 0.14 25.75 30.90
CA GLU A 29 1.35 25.39 31.68
C GLU A 29 2.15 24.10 31.38
N ALA A 30 3.42 24.31 30.98
CA ALA A 30 4.52 23.35 30.93
C ALA A 30 5.58 23.73 32.00
N PRO A 31 6.39 22.78 32.51
CA PRO A 31 7.75 22.70 31.96
C PRO A 31 8.41 21.29 31.91
N ALA A 32 9.39 21.20 30.99
CA ALA A 32 10.66 20.45 31.01
C ALA A 32 10.71 18.90 30.93
N ALA A 33 11.36 18.48 29.83
CA ALA A 33 12.36 17.43 29.67
C ALA A 33 12.04 15.95 30.01
N ALA A 34 12.11 15.14 28.96
CA ALA A 34 12.62 13.76 28.93
C ALA A 34 11.84 12.66 29.67
N GLY A 35 10.50 12.72 29.64
CA GLY A 35 9.67 11.50 29.66
C GLY A 35 9.18 11.26 28.24
N SER A 36 9.27 10.03 27.73
CA SER A 36 8.86 9.68 26.37
C SER A 36 7.43 10.17 26.11
N VAL A 37 7.13 10.70 24.91
CA VAL A 37 5.75 11.02 24.49
C VAL A 37 4.81 9.82 24.71
N ILE A 38 5.37 8.61 24.68
CA ILE A 38 4.71 7.35 25.00
C ILE A 38 4.30 7.29 26.48
N ASP A 39 5.18 7.68 27.41
CA ASP A 39 4.93 7.60 28.86
C ASP A 39 3.84 8.59 29.30
N ARG A 40 3.81 9.78 28.70
CA ARG A 40 2.83 10.84 28.99
C ARG A 40 1.62 10.81 28.07
N TRP A 41 1.44 9.76 27.29
CA TRP A 41 0.33 9.69 26.32
C TRP A 41 -1.05 9.87 26.97
N ALA A 42 -1.23 9.31 28.17
CA ALA A 42 -2.47 9.46 28.92
C ALA A 42 -2.76 10.91 29.34
N ASP A 43 -1.72 11.72 29.58
CA ASP A 43 -1.86 13.14 29.93
C ASP A 43 -2.02 14.03 28.68
N ILE A 44 -1.37 13.65 27.58
CA ILE A 44 -1.39 14.39 26.31
C ILE A 44 -2.69 14.17 25.56
N ALA A 45 -3.21 12.95 25.55
CA ALA A 45 -4.38 12.54 24.77
C ALA A 45 -5.26 11.52 25.53
N PRO A 46 -5.83 11.90 26.70
CA PRO A 46 -6.65 11.01 27.53
C PRO A 46 -7.84 10.41 26.77
N GLU A 47 -8.44 11.17 25.85
CA GLU A 47 -9.57 10.73 25.03
C GLU A 47 -9.22 9.66 23.98
N LEU A 48 -7.92 9.47 23.72
CA LEU A 48 -7.37 8.48 22.80
C LEU A 48 -6.88 7.22 23.50
N VAL A 49 -6.72 7.26 24.82
CA VAL A 49 -6.38 6.09 25.63
C VAL A 49 -7.40 4.98 25.39
N GLY A 50 -6.92 3.77 25.07
CA GLY A 50 -7.76 2.61 24.73
C GLY A 50 -8.29 2.58 23.29
N LYS A 51 -8.11 3.66 22.51
CA LYS A 51 -8.44 3.71 21.06
C LYS A 51 -7.20 3.72 20.18
N VAL A 52 -6.13 4.35 20.68
CA VAL A 52 -4.86 4.51 19.98
C VAL A 52 -3.74 4.40 21.00
N ASN A 53 -2.81 3.47 20.76
CA ASN A 53 -1.66 3.24 21.62
C ASN A 53 -0.38 3.68 20.90
N PRO A 54 0.46 4.51 21.53
CA PRO A 54 1.79 4.80 21.01
C PRO A 54 2.68 3.58 21.22
N VAL A 55 3.36 3.16 20.15
CA VAL A 55 4.19 1.95 20.15
C VAL A 55 5.67 2.29 20.19
N HIS A 56 6.06 3.29 19.42
CA HIS A 56 7.46 3.66 19.26
C HIS A 56 7.60 5.16 18.99
N TYR A 57 8.68 5.75 19.50
CA TYR A 57 9.03 7.14 19.28
C TYR A 57 10.51 7.17 18.90
N GLU A 58 10.81 7.74 17.74
CA GLU A 58 12.17 7.89 17.22
C GLU A 58 12.64 9.33 17.49
N PRO A 59 13.56 9.57 18.44
CA PRO A 59 13.99 10.91 18.81
C PRO A 59 14.75 11.64 17.69
N ALA A 60 15.45 10.91 16.82
CA ALA A 60 16.25 11.50 15.75
C ALA A 60 15.38 12.12 14.64
N THR A 61 14.31 11.43 14.24
CA THR A 61 13.37 11.91 13.22
C THR A 61 12.16 12.63 13.82
N ARG A 62 11.99 12.56 15.14
CA ARG A 62 10.80 13.04 15.88
C ARG A 62 9.52 12.38 15.36
N GLN A 63 9.61 11.10 15.00
CA GLN A 63 8.49 10.34 14.49
C GLN A 63 7.80 9.57 15.61
N LEU A 64 6.47 9.64 15.68
CA LEU A 64 5.65 8.87 16.61
C LEU A 64 4.83 7.82 15.86
N ASP A 65 5.04 6.55 16.21
CA ASP A 65 4.32 5.42 15.65
C ASP A 65 3.12 5.08 16.54
N LEU A 66 1.92 5.16 15.96
CA LEU A 66 0.65 4.91 16.65
C LEU A 66 -0.03 3.65 16.11
N LEU A 67 -0.48 2.80 17.03
CA LEU A 67 -1.28 1.60 16.75
C LEU A 67 -2.75 1.86 17.11
N PRO A 68 -3.62 2.08 16.12
CA PRO A 68 -5.05 2.21 16.34
C PRO A 68 -5.69 0.85 16.60
N VAL A 69 -6.71 0.81 17.46
CA VAL A 69 -7.47 -0.43 17.75
C VAL A 69 -8.44 -0.84 16.63
N SER A 70 -8.73 0.05 15.68
CA SER A 70 -9.63 -0.24 14.57
C SER A 70 -9.26 0.50 13.27
N PRO A 71 -9.71 -0.01 12.10
CA PRO A 71 -9.52 0.67 10.82
C PRO A 71 -10.16 2.06 10.76
N ALA A 72 -11.29 2.26 11.45
CA ALA A 72 -11.97 3.55 11.51
C ALA A 72 -11.10 4.61 12.21
N TYR A 73 -10.53 4.28 13.38
CA TYR A 73 -9.58 5.15 14.08
C TYR A 73 -8.29 5.36 13.28
N ALA A 74 -7.82 4.35 12.56
CA ALA A 74 -6.65 4.49 11.68
C ALA A 74 -6.89 5.53 10.57
N THR A 75 -8.06 5.50 9.94
CA THR A 75 -8.43 6.51 8.94
C THR A 75 -8.58 7.88 9.56
N GLN A 76 -9.19 7.96 10.75
CA GLN A 76 -9.38 9.23 11.44
C GLN A 76 -8.06 9.91 11.85
N LEU A 77 -7.08 9.13 12.34
CA LEU A 77 -5.73 9.61 12.63
C LEU A 77 -5.03 10.15 11.38
N ARG A 78 -5.25 9.53 10.20
CA ARG A 78 -4.67 10.01 8.95
C ARG A 78 -5.29 11.33 8.50
N LEU A 79 -6.60 11.48 8.66
CA LEU A 79 -7.32 12.71 8.31
C LEU A 79 -6.96 13.87 9.24
N LEU A 80 -6.82 13.60 10.53
CA LEU A 80 -6.60 14.62 11.58
C LEU A 80 -5.15 14.65 12.08
N GLY A 81 -4.22 13.97 11.41
CA GLY A 81 -2.86 13.75 11.89
C GLY A 81 -2.09 15.04 12.14
N GLN A 82 -2.24 16.04 11.29
CA GLN A 82 -1.56 17.33 11.48
C GLN A 82 -2.08 18.10 12.71
N GLN A 83 -3.38 18.09 12.93
CA GLN A 83 -3.98 18.72 14.12
C GLN A 83 -3.49 18.01 15.40
N LEU A 84 -3.37 16.69 15.35
CA LEU A 84 -2.84 15.90 16.46
C LEU A 84 -1.35 16.19 16.72
N ILE A 85 -0.53 16.33 15.68
CA ILE A 85 0.89 16.71 15.82
C ILE A 85 1.04 18.08 16.49
N THR A 86 0.34 19.11 15.99
CA THR A 86 0.37 20.45 16.58
C THR A 86 -0.01 20.40 18.06
N ARG A 87 -1.06 19.64 18.39
CA ARG A 87 -1.57 19.49 19.75
C ARG A 87 -0.59 18.77 20.68
N ILE A 88 0.04 17.68 20.22
CA ILE A 88 1.08 16.96 20.98
C ILE A 88 2.25 17.90 21.29
N ASN A 89 2.68 18.71 20.32
CA ASN A 89 3.78 19.66 20.51
C ASN A 89 3.41 20.80 21.47
N THR A 90 2.20 21.35 21.36
CA THR A 90 1.70 22.36 22.30
C THR A 90 1.67 21.84 23.73
N LYS A 91 1.23 20.59 23.93
CA LYS A 91 1.17 19.94 25.25
C LYS A 91 2.54 19.56 25.80
N SER A 92 3.45 19.16 24.93
CA SER A 92 4.83 18.81 25.32
C SER A 92 5.69 20.05 25.58
N GLY A 93 5.22 21.24 25.19
CA GLY A 93 5.95 22.51 25.31
C GLY A 93 7.19 22.59 24.41
N GLN A 94 7.36 21.62 23.50
CA GLN A 94 8.47 21.49 22.57
C GLN A 94 7.96 20.91 21.26
N GLU A 95 8.68 21.15 20.16
CA GLU A 95 8.44 20.49 18.87
C GLU A 95 8.89 19.02 18.90
N THR A 96 8.30 18.22 19.77
CA THR A 96 8.73 16.84 20.07
C THR A 96 8.34 15.87 18.97
N VAL A 97 7.24 16.09 18.26
CA VAL A 97 6.75 15.24 17.17
C VAL A 97 6.68 16.04 15.88
N LYS A 98 7.35 15.55 14.84
CA LYS A 98 7.33 16.12 13.49
C LYS A 98 6.44 15.31 12.55
N GLU A 99 6.43 13.99 12.73
CA GLU A 99 5.73 13.07 11.85
C GLU A 99 4.99 12.01 12.66
N LEU A 100 3.80 11.64 12.18
CA LEU A 100 2.96 10.63 12.80
C LEU A 100 2.75 9.48 11.82
N ARG A 101 3.22 8.29 12.20
CA ARG A 101 3.03 7.08 11.40
C ARG A 101 1.90 6.24 12.00
N VAL A 102 0.81 6.14 11.25
CA VAL A 102 -0.34 5.31 11.64
C VAL A 102 -0.13 3.89 11.14
N LEU A 103 0.17 2.98 12.07
CA LEU A 103 0.28 1.55 11.79
C LEU A 103 -1.08 0.96 11.39
N ALA A 104 -1.05 -0.14 10.64
CA ALA A 104 -2.27 -0.89 10.37
C ALA A 104 -2.76 -1.57 11.67
N PRO A 105 -4.08 -1.50 11.97
CA PRO A 105 -4.64 -2.19 13.12
C PRO A 105 -4.37 -3.69 12.97
N GLY A 106 -3.66 -4.29 13.93
CA GLY A 106 -3.24 -5.70 13.89
C GLY A 106 -1.78 -5.93 13.49
N ASN A 107 -0.98 -4.90 13.23
CA ASN A 107 0.48 -5.05 13.12
C ASN A 107 1.12 -5.13 14.52
N THR A 108 0.80 -6.19 15.28
CA THR A 108 1.76 -6.66 16.28
C THR A 108 2.88 -7.30 15.48
N ALA A 109 4.00 -6.59 15.33
CA ALA A 109 5.22 -7.21 14.83
C ALA A 109 5.61 -8.30 15.83
N SER A 110 5.09 -9.52 15.63
CA SER A 110 5.66 -10.69 16.25
C SER A 110 7.06 -10.82 15.67
N ALA A 111 8.05 -10.79 16.55
CA ALA A 111 9.44 -11.06 16.26
C ALA A 111 9.59 -12.31 15.37
N PRO A 112 10.62 -12.36 14.50
CA PRO A 112 10.78 -13.42 13.54
C PRO A 112 11.03 -14.73 14.29
N ALA A 113 10.16 -15.71 14.07
CA ALA A 113 10.45 -17.08 14.44
C ALA A 113 11.66 -17.53 13.63
N ASP A 114 12.69 -17.85 14.39
CA ASP A 114 13.95 -18.50 14.06
C ASP A 114 13.82 -19.55 12.95
N THR A 115 14.43 -19.27 11.79
CA THR A 115 14.91 -20.32 10.89
C THR A 115 16.32 -19.93 10.49
N GLY A 116 17.29 -20.47 11.24
CA GLY A 116 18.69 -20.44 10.87
C GLY A 116 18.89 -21.05 9.48
N THR A 117 19.53 -20.28 8.61
CA THR A 117 20.41 -20.79 7.56
C THR A 117 21.50 -19.76 7.37
N ASP A 118 22.71 -20.13 7.77
CA ASP A 118 23.95 -19.40 7.52
C ASP A 118 24.15 -19.12 6.02
N GLY A 119 24.72 -17.96 5.69
CA GLY A 119 25.03 -17.61 4.30
C GLY A 119 25.54 -16.18 4.17
N GLU A 120 26.85 -16.02 4.30
CA GLU A 120 27.64 -14.82 4.03
C GLU A 120 27.33 -14.10 2.70
N GLY A 121 27.40 -12.76 2.75
CA GLY A 121 28.07 -11.97 1.71
C GLY A 121 27.25 -11.42 0.54
N SER A 122 26.93 -10.11 0.61
CA SER A 122 27.33 -9.07 -0.36
C SER A 122 26.18 -8.12 -0.81
N PRO A 123 26.32 -6.79 -0.65
CA PRO A 123 25.26 -5.82 -0.88
C PRO A 123 25.32 -5.20 -2.28
N ASN A 124 25.19 -5.96 -3.37
CA ASN A 124 24.87 -5.36 -4.68
C ASN A 124 24.39 -6.37 -5.74
N ALA A 125 23.15 -6.82 -5.61
CA ALA A 125 22.39 -7.32 -6.75
C ALA A 125 20.93 -7.00 -6.47
N LYS A 126 20.22 -6.34 -7.39
CA LYS A 126 18.77 -6.14 -7.29
C LYS A 126 18.13 -7.53 -7.12
N ALA A 127 17.75 -7.85 -5.89
CA ALA A 127 17.10 -9.11 -5.58
C ALA A 127 15.86 -9.26 -6.50
N PRO A 128 15.58 -10.46 -7.01
CA PRO A 128 14.39 -10.70 -7.81
C PRO A 128 13.18 -10.23 -7.00
N VAL A 129 12.36 -9.36 -7.59
CA VAL A 129 11.10 -8.90 -7.00
C VAL A 129 10.34 -10.16 -6.62
N LYS A 130 10.11 -10.37 -5.32
CA LYS A 130 9.33 -11.50 -4.82
C LYS A 130 7.91 -11.34 -5.32
N THR A 131 7.63 -11.85 -6.51
CA THR A 131 6.30 -11.78 -7.09
C THR A 131 5.38 -12.76 -6.35
N ARG A 132 4.07 -12.55 -6.49
CA ARG A 132 3.03 -13.38 -5.83
C ARG A 132 3.19 -14.88 -6.14
N GLU A 133 3.78 -15.19 -7.29
CA GLU A 133 4.07 -16.53 -7.77
C GLU A 133 5.28 -17.18 -7.08
N MET A 134 6.22 -16.37 -6.57
CA MET A 134 7.43 -16.83 -5.86
C MET A 134 7.22 -16.94 -4.34
N ALA A 135 6.01 -16.72 -3.85
CA ALA A 135 5.68 -16.85 -2.44
C ALA A 135 5.65 -18.31 -1.98
N CYS A 136 5.75 -18.53 -0.67
CA CYS A 136 5.71 -19.86 -0.08
C CYS A 136 4.40 -20.61 -0.40
N ASP A 137 4.46 -21.93 -0.38
CA ASP A 137 3.35 -22.79 -0.80
C ASP A 137 2.08 -22.60 0.05
N GLY A 138 2.25 -22.37 1.35
CA GLY A 138 1.15 -22.06 2.26
C GLY A 138 0.42 -20.76 1.88
N TYR A 139 1.16 -19.72 1.52
CA TYR A 139 0.59 -18.45 1.05
C TYR A 139 -0.13 -18.63 -0.29
N ARG A 140 0.45 -19.37 -1.24
CA ARG A 140 -0.19 -19.65 -2.54
C ARG A 140 -1.50 -20.42 -2.38
N ARG A 141 -1.56 -21.38 -1.44
CA ARG A 141 -2.78 -22.13 -1.11
C ARG A 141 -3.86 -21.23 -0.46
N ALA A 142 -3.48 -20.41 0.52
CA ALA A 142 -4.41 -19.47 1.16
C ALA A 142 -4.98 -18.45 0.14
N LEU A 143 -4.14 -18.04 -0.80
CA LEU A 143 -4.50 -17.09 -1.84
C LEU A 143 -5.43 -17.70 -2.89
N ALA A 144 -5.22 -18.96 -3.28
CA ALA A 144 -6.13 -19.71 -4.13
C ALA A 144 -7.50 -19.86 -3.46
N ALA A 145 -7.53 -20.23 -2.18
CA ALA A 145 -8.76 -20.34 -1.40
C ALA A 145 -9.50 -18.99 -1.27
N HIS A 146 -8.77 -17.89 -1.10
CA HIS A 146 -9.37 -16.56 -1.08
C HIS A 146 -9.87 -16.13 -2.47
N GLN A 147 -9.24 -16.58 -3.55
CA GLN A 147 -9.68 -16.28 -4.92
C GLN A 147 -10.93 -17.05 -5.30
N THR A 148 -11.09 -18.30 -4.84
CA THR A 148 -12.29 -19.12 -5.08
C THR A 148 -13.53 -18.56 -4.38
N VAL A 149 -13.36 -17.77 -3.32
CA VAL A 149 -14.47 -17.15 -2.57
C VAL A 149 -14.88 -15.80 -3.16
N ARG A 150 -14.25 -15.31 -4.24
CA ARG A 150 -14.64 -14.04 -4.86
C ARG A 150 -16.10 -14.13 -5.33
N PRO A 151 -17.03 -13.38 -4.72
CA PRO A 151 -18.40 -13.37 -5.19
C PRO A 151 -18.42 -12.77 -6.60
N ASP A 152 -19.15 -13.40 -7.51
CA ASP A 152 -19.45 -12.81 -8.80
C ASP A 152 -20.19 -11.50 -8.54
N ARG A 153 -19.50 -10.38 -8.80
CA ARG A 153 -20.08 -9.05 -8.64
C ARG A 153 -20.96 -8.80 -9.85
N HIS A 154 -22.13 -9.41 -9.86
CA HIS A 154 -23.15 -9.15 -10.87
C HIS A 154 -23.68 -7.74 -10.67
N VAL A 155 -23.24 -6.81 -11.51
CA VAL A 155 -23.84 -5.49 -11.61
C VAL A 155 -25.14 -5.66 -12.36
N ASP A 156 -26.25 -5.20 -11.78
CA ASP A 156 -27.56 -5.23 -12.44
C ASP A 156 -27.45 -4.59 -13.83
N PRO A 157 -27.94 -5.26 -14.90
CA PRO A 157 -27.87 -4.72 -16.26
C PRO A 157 -28.46 -3.32 -16.38
N ALA A 158 -29.51 -2.99 -15.60
CA ALA A 158 -30.09 -1.64 -15.61
C ALA A 158 -29.11 -0.57 -15.07
N ILE A 159 -28.28 -0.93 -14.07
CA ILE A 159 -27.24 -0.04 -13.54
C ILE A 159 -26.13 0.14 -14.58
N GLN A 160 -25.78 -0.92 -15.29
CA GLN A 160 -24.76 -0.83 -16.34
C GLN A 160 -25.22 0.04 -17.51
N GLU A 161 -26.46 -0.12 -17.97
CA GLU A 161 -27.07 0.74 -18.99
C GLU A 161 -27.17 2.21 -18.53
N ALA A 162 -27.47 2.45 -17.25
CA ALA A 162 -27.47 3.80 -16.67
C ALA A 162 -26.07 4.44 -16.67
N ILE A 163 -25.01 3.67 -16.38
CA ILE A 163 -23.64 4.17 -16.42
C ILE A 163 -23.20 4.45 -17.86
N GLU A 164 -23.53 3.57 -18.79
CA GLU A 164 -23.17 3.72 -20.20
C GLU A 164 -23.90 4.91 -20.84
N SER A 165 -25.19 5.09 -20.53
CA SER A 165 -25.96 6.25 -20.99
C SER A 165 -25.43 7.56 -20.41
N GLN A 166 -25.07 7.59 -19.11
CA GLN A 166 -24.41 8.74 -18.50
C GLN A 166 -23.06 9.04 -19.16
N THR A 167 -22.24 8.01 -19.40
CA THR A 167 -20.93 8.14 -20.05
C THR A 167 -21.07 8.68 -21.47
N ARG A 168 -22.08 8.23 -22.21
CA ARG A 168 -22.40 8.72 -23.55
C ARG A 168 -22.82 10.19 -23.53
N ALA A 169 -23.74 10.55 -22.64
CA ALA A 169 -24.19 11.94 -22.50
C ALA A 169 -23.04 12.88 -22.13
N LEU A 170 -22.17 12.47 -21.19
CA LEU A 170 -20.99 13.23 -20.81
C LEU A 170 -20.01 13.39 -21.99
N ARG A 171 -19.82 12.34 -22.79
CA ARG A 171 -18.99 12.38 -23.99
C ARG A 171 -19.55 13.35 -25.02
N GLU A 172 -20.85 13.32 -25.31
CA GLU A 172 -21.48 14.25 -26.25
C GLU A 172 -21.36 15.71 -25.78
N LEU A 173 -21.56 15.96 -24.49
CA LEU A 173 -21.36 17.30 -23.91
C LEU A 173 -19.90 17.74 -24.04
N SER A 174 -18.94 16.84 -23.80
CA SER A 174 -17.51 17.16 -23.95
C SER A 174 -17.14 17.49 -25.40
N GLN A 175 -17.71 16.77 -26.38
CA GLN A 175 -17.49 17.02 -27.80
C GLN A 175 -18.06 18.36 -28.25
N ARG A 176 -19.22 18.76 -27.72
CA ARG A 176 -19.82 20.08 -28.00
C ARG A 176 -19.02 21.22 -27.37
N ALA A 177 -18.48 21.01 -26.17
CA ALA A 177 -17.72 22.03 -25.44
C ALA A 177 -16.29 22.19 -25.97
N PHE A 178 -15.68 21.12 -26.50
CA PHE A 178 -14.28 21.10 -26.93
C PHE A 178 -14.12 20.44 -28.32
N PRO A 179 -14.59 21.10 -29.40
CA PRO A 179 -14.59 20.52 -30.75
C PRO A 179 -13.18 20.25 -31.32
N ASP A 180 -12.17 21.08 -30.98
CA ASP A 180 -10.80 20.96 -31.51
C ASP A 180 -10.01 19.74 -30.97
N LEU A 181 -10.40 19.17 -29.83
CA LEU A 181 -9.76 17.99 -29.24
C LEU A 181 -10.31 16.66 -29.79
N ALA A 182 -11.48 16.68 -30.44
CA ALA A 182 -12.19 15.49 -30.88
C ALA A 182 -11.85 15.05 -32.32
N SER A 183 -11.16 15.89 -33.09
CA SER A 183 -10.97 15.68 -34.55
C SER A 183 -9.70 14.92 -34.94
N GLY A 184 -8.97 14.33 -33.99
CA GLY A 184 -7.77 13.55 -34.29
C GLY A 184 -8.00 12.05 -34.14
N ASP A 185 -7.87 11.28 -35.23
CA ASP A 185 -7.58 9.83 -35.21
C ASP A 185 -6.18 9.53 -34.63
N GLN A 186 -5.64 10.44 -33.82
CA GLN A 186 -4.32 10.42 -33.22
C GLN A 186 -4.48 10.42 -31.70
N PRO A 187 -3.89 9.44 -30.99
CA PRO A 187 -3.97 9.40 -29.54
C PRO A 187 -3.41 10.69 -28.95
N SER A 188 -4.10 11.22 -27.94
CA SER A 188 -3.65 12.43 -27.26
C SER A 188 -2.21 12.23 -26.74
N PRO A 189 -1.39 13.29 -26.60
CA PRO A 189 -0.01 13.16 -26.12
C PRO A 189 0.13 12.38 -24.79
N ILE A 190 -0.87 12.47 -23.91
CA ILE A 190 -0.92 11.72 -22.65
C ILE A 190 -1.19 10.23 -22.89
N GLU A 191 -2.07 9.88 -23.82
CA GLU A 191 -2.33 8.49 -24.21
C GLU A 191 -1.13 7.89 -24.94
N ALA A 192 -0.51 8.64 -25.86
CA ALA A 192 0.73 8.25 -26.54
C ALA A 192 1.85 7.97 -25.52
N ALA A 193 2.06 8.86 -24.54
CA ALA A 193 3.03 8.69 -23.46
C ALA A 193 2.73 7.47 -22.55
N ARG A 194 1.46 7.06 -22.43
CA ARG A 194 1.07 5.85 -21.68
C ARG A 194 1.22 4.55 -22.48
N VAL A 195 1.07 4.60 -23.80
CA VAL A 195 1.14 3.44 -24.68
C VAL A 195 2.58 3.11 -25.10
N GLN A 196 3.44 4.12 -25.26
CA GLN A 196 4.82 3.94 -25.71
C GLN A 196 5.65 3.02 -24.78
N PRO A 197 5.68 3.24 -23.45
CA PRO A 197 6.46 2.38 -22.54
C PRO A 197 5.99 0.91 -22.55
N ARG A 198 4.71 0.67 -22.81
CA ARG A 198 4.15 -0.69 -22.89
C ARG A 198 4.61 -1.41 -24.16
N ARG A 199 4.66 -0.70 -25.29
CA ARG A 199 5.18 -1.23 -26.55
C ARG A 199 6.67 -1.52 -26.45
N ASP A 200 7.43 -0.62 -25.85
CA ASP A 200 8.88 -0.78 -25.64
C ASP A 200 9.18 -1.97 -24.71
N ALA A 201 8.39 -2.13 -23.64
CA ALA A 201 8.49 -3.28 -22.75
C ALA A 201 8.12 -4.61 -23.46
N ALA A 202 7.10 -4.62 -24.30
CA ALA A 202 6.71 -5.80 -25.08
C ALA A 202 7.78 -6.19 -26.11
N ALA A 203 8.37 -5.22 -26.81
CA ALA A 203 9.47 -5.43 -27.74
C ALA A 203 10.73 -5.96 -27.03
N SER A 204 11.03 -5.41 -25.85
CA SER A 204 12.12 -5.87 -24.99
C SER A 204 11.90 -7.33 -24.55
N ARG A 205 10.68 -7.67 -24.12
CA ARG A 205 10.30 -9.04 -23.73
C ARG A 205 10.40 -10.03 -24.89
N ALA A 206 9.96 -9.64 -26.09
CA ALA A 206 10.05 -10.48 -27.28
C ALA A 206 11.51 -10.77 -27.68
N THR A 207 12.39 -9.79 -27.55
CA THR A 207 13.83 -9.96 -27.84
C THR A 207 14.50 -10.85 -26.80
N ALA A 208 14.18 -10.69 -25.51
CA ALA A 208 14.68 -11.57 -24.45
C ALA A 208 14.25 -13.04 -24.67
N LEU A 209 13.00 -13.28 -25.08
CA LEU A 209 12.52 -14.63 -25.38
C LEU A 209 13.24 -15.27 -26.58
N ARG A 210 13.53 -14.49 -27.64
CA ARG A 210 14.31 -14.97 -28.79
C ARG A 210 15.73 -15.37 -28.38
N ARG A 211 16.39 -14.53 -27.58
CA ARG A 211 17.73 -14.83 -27.04
C ARG A 211 17.75 -16.08 -26.18
N ALA A 212 16.80 -16.22 -25.25
CA ALA A 212 16.70 -17.41 -24.40
C ALA A 212 16.46 -18.70 -25.21
N ARG A 213 15.73 -18.62 -26.34
CA ARG A 213 15.56 -19.76 -27.26
C ARG A 213 16.86 -20.10 -28.00
N ALA A 214 17.61 -19.10 -28.46
CA ALA A 214 18.90 -19.31 -29.11
C ALA A 214 19.93 -19.93 -28.15
N GLU A 215 20.00 -19.45 -26.91
CA GLU A 215 20.88 -20.00 -25.87
C GLU A 215 20.52 -21.46 -25.52
N ARG A 216 19.22 -21.81 -25.49
CA ARG A 216 18.78 -23.21 -25.32
C ARG A 216 19.17 -24.10 -26.50
N ALA A 217 19.07 -23.61 -27.74
CA ALA A 217 19.48 -24.35 -28.92
C ALA A 217 21.00 -24.62 -28.91
N GLN A 218 21.81 -23.60 -28.60
CA GLN A 218 23.27 -23.75 -28.47
C GLN A 218 23.68 -24.74 -27.37
N LYS A 219 22.96 -24.73 -26.23
CA LYS A 219 23.20 -25.69 -25.14
C LYS A 219 22.83 -27.13 -25.53
N ALA A 220 21.78 -27.31 -26.34
CA ALA A 220 21.40 -28.62 -26.87
C ALA A 220 22.41 -29.13 -27.91
N ASP A 221 22.90 -28.27 -28.80
CA ASP A 221 23.95 -28.63 -29.78
C ASP A 221 25.27 -28.96 -29.09
N GLY A 222 25.65 -28.22 -28.04
CA GLY A 222 26.84 -28.51 -27.22
C GLY A 222 26.72 -29.82 -26.41
N GLN A 223 25.51 -30.20 -25.97
CA GLN A 223 25.25 -31.50 -25.34
C GLN A 223 25.31 -32.66 -26.34
N SER A 224 24.87 -32.46 -27.59
CA SER A 224 25.03 -33.46 -28.66
C SER A 224 26.50 -33.66 -29.06
N ALA A 225 27.29 -32.58 -29.11
CA ALA A 225 28.72 -32.67 -29.43
C ALA A 225 29.55 -33.38 -28.34
N ALA A 226 29.19 -33.22 -27.06
CA ALA A 226 29.85 -33.89 -25.94
C ALA A 226 29.52 -35.40 -25.82
N ALA A 227 28.47 -35.88 -26.50
CA ALA A 227 28.02 -37.27 -26.44
C ALA A 227 28.60 -38.17 -27.57
N GLN A 228 29.47 -37.65 -28.43
CA GLN A 228 30.08 -38.41 -29.52
C GLN A 228 31.40 -39.06 -29.06
N PRO A 229 31.49 -40.40 -28.88
CA PRO A 229 32.74 -41.05 -28.49
C PRO A 229 33.75 -41.08 -29.66
N PRO A 230 35.07 -41.13 -29.39
CA PRO A 230 36.08 -41.02 -30.43
C PRO A 230 36.07 -42.25 -31.35
N ALA A 231 35.97 -42.00 -32.66
CA ALA A 231 36.03 -43.03 -33.70
C ALA A 231 37.43 -43.67 -33.72
N VAL A 232 37.49 -44.96 -33.35
CA VAL A 232 38.70 -45.79 -33.43
C VAL A 232 38.97 -46.10 -34.91
N GLN A 233 40.04 -45.54 -35.46
CA GLN A 233 40.52 -45.88 -36.80
C GLN A 233 41.15 -47.28 -36.78
N ARG A 234 40.65 -48.16 -37.65
CA ARG A 234 41.13 -49.55 -37.80
C ARG A 234 42.05 -49.59 -39.02
N THR A 235 43.36 -49.62 -38.79
CA THR A 235 44.37 -49.93 -39.82
C THR A 235 44.37 -51.44 -40.11
N ALA A 236 44.43 -51.76 -41.40
CA ALA A 236 44.53 -53.11 -41.96
C ALA A 236 45.99 -53.55 -42.09
#